data_AF-A0A7V6KWJ7-F1
#
_entry.id   AF-A0A7V6KWJ7-F1
#
_cell.length_a   1.000
_cell.length_b   1.000
_cell.length_c   1.000
_cell.angle_alpha   90.00
_cell.angle_beta   90.00
_cell.angle_gamma   90.00
#
_symmetry.space_group_name_H-M   'P 1'
#
loop_
_entity.id
_entity.type
_entity.pdbx_description
1 polymer ?
#
loop_
_entity_poly.entity_id
_entity_poly.type
_entity_poly.pdbx_seq_one_letter_code
_entity_poly.pdbx_strand_id
1 'polypeptide(L)'
;AVTKAHGGILFIDEIGELHSIQINKLLKVLEDRKVMLESAYYSSEDTNIPPHIHDIFQNGLPADFRLVAATTRLPEEIPPAIRSRCVEIFFRPLLPHEIALITKNAVQKMNMEMEDEALQVVTKYATNGREAVNIVQIAAGAAINEGIQKITLHNVEWVINNGQHDPRPDKKVPDKPQVGLVNGLAVAGPNIGMLLELETIVTPVAKGQGQIIVTGVVDEEEVGGGSGKKLRRKSLVKSSVENVLTLLRNYLNLQPKDYDIHVNFPGGIPIDGPSAGVTIATALYSAITGIPVDNRVAMTGEVSIRGYVKPVGGIVAKVEAARLAGAKRVIIPKDNWQQAFQKYVDFQVIGVERFEEILALALIKTKGEKLTVPSYGKESLNPVAFAHNLQEISF
;
A
#
# COMPACT_ATOMS: atom_id res chain seq x y z
N ALA A 1 34.10 3.64 -11.89
CA ALA A 1 32.70 3.79 -12.34
C ALA A 1 32.31 5.26 -12.42
N VAL A 2 32.36 5.99 -11.32
CA VAL A 2 32.02 7.43 -11.22
C VAL A 2 32.66 8.33 -12.29
N THR A 3 33.98 8.25 -12.51
CA THR A 3 34.66 9.04 -13.56
C THR A 3 34.20 8.66 -14.98
N LYS A 4 33.89 7.37 -15.22
CA LYS A 4 33.37 6.91 -16.52
C LYS A 4 31.95 7.44 -16.79
N ALA A 5 31.21 7.81 -15.74
CA ALA A 5 29.87 8.35 -15.85
C ALA A 5 29.85 9.89 -16.02
N HIS A 6 31.02 10.54 -16.05
CA HIS A 6 31.11 11.99 -16.20
C HIS A 6 30.37 12.47 -17.46
N GLY A 7 29.52 13.50 -17.30
CA GLY A 7 28.63 14.02 -18.34
C GLY A 7 27.38 13.16 -18.60
N GLY A 8 27.20 12.06 -17.87
CA GLY A 8 26.16 11.07 -18.12
C GLY A 8 25.41 10.61 -16.87
N ILE A 9 25.04 9.33 -16.86
CA ILE A 9 24.27 8.69 -15.79
C ILE A 9 25.14 7.62 -15.13
N LEU A 10 25.16 7.64 -13.79
CA LEU A 10 25.65 6.52 -12.99
C LEU A 10 24.43 5.74 -12.49
N PHE A 11 24.24 4.53 -13.01
CA PHE A 11 23.24 3.61 -12.50
C PHE A 11 23.84 2.68 -11.44
N ILE A 12 23.19 2.58 -10.28
CA ILE A 12 23.56 1.64 -9.21
C ILE A 12 22.31 0.85 -8.82
N ASP A 13 22.31 -0.44 -9.13
CA ASP A 13 21.32 -1.36 -8.60
C ASP A 13 21.66 -1.73 -7.15
N GLU A 14 20.63 -2.05 -6.38
CA GLU A 14 20.74 -2.44 -4.96
C GLU A 14 21.61 -1.49 -4.11
N ILE A 15 21.43 -0.18 -4.26
CA ILE A 15 22.24 0.84 -3.52
C ILE A 15 22.17 0.65 -2.00
N GLY A 16 21.08 0.07 -1.49
CA GLY A 16 20.91 -0.25 -0.07
C GLY A 16 21.88 -1.30 0.46
N GLU A 17 22.44 -2.13 -0.42
CA GLU A 17 23.43 -3.17 -0.06
C GLU A 17 24.87 -2.62 -0.02
N LEU A 18 25.09 -1.38 -0.48
CA LEU A 18 26.42 -0.77 -0.42
C LEU A 18 26.90 -0.57 1.02
N HIS A 19 28.18 -0.84 1.23
CA HIS A 19 28.81 -0.57 2.51
C HIS A 19 28.82 0.94 2.80
N SER A 20 28.68 1.32 4.07
CA SER A 20 28.59 2.73 4.51
C SER A 20 29.75 3.60 4.00
N ILE A 21 30.97 3.04 3.95
CA ILE A 21 32.16 3.71 3.39
C ILE A 21 31.98 4.04 1.90
N GLN A 22 31.41 3.13 1.11
CA GLN A 22 31.16 3.36 -0.32
C GLN A 22 30.10 4.45 -0.52
N ILE A 23 29.05 4.42 0.30
CA ILE A 23 28.02 5.47 0.32
C ILE A 23 28.64 6.84 0.64
N ASN A 24 29.47 6.94 1.68
CA ASN A 24 30.12 8.20 2.05
C ASN A 24 31.07 8.71 0.95
N LYS A 25 31.82 7.80 0.30
CA LYS A 25 32.65 8.17 -0.86
C LYS A 25 31.79 8.66 -2.02
N LEU A 26 30.68 7.99 -2.32
CA LEU A 26 29.74 8.40 -3.36
C LEU A 26 29.15 9.79 -3.07
N LEU A 27 28.76 10.04 -1.81
CA LEU A 27 28.27 11.35 -1.37
C LEU A 27 29.29 12.47 -1.59
N LYS A 28 30.54 12.21 -1.23
CA LYS A 28 31.63 13.17 -1.47
C LYS A 28 31.81 13.45 -2.96
N VAL A 29 31.73 12.43 -3.82
CA VAL A 29 31.83 12.61 -5.27
C VAL A 29 30.63 13.37 -5.84
N LEU A 30 29.42 13.13 -5.33
CA LEU A 30 28.22 13.88 -5.73
C LEU A 30 28.30 15.37 -5.38
N GLU A 31 29.00 15.70 -4.30
CA GLU A 31 29.21 17.07 -3.82
C GLU A 31 30.35 17.76 -4.57
N ASP A 32 31.52 17.11 -4.61
CA ASP A 32 32.74 17.67 -5.20
C ASP A 32 32.72 17.64 -6.75
N ARG A 33 31.86 16.79 -7.34
CA ARG A 33 31.81 16.47 -8.79
C ARG A 33 33.14 15.98 -9.37
N LYS A 34 34.01 15.46 -8.52
CA LYS A 34 35.31 14.91 -8.87
C LYS A 34 35.72 13.80 -7.92
N VAL A 35 36.68 13.00 -8.34
CA VAL A 35 37.26 11.90 -7.57
C VAL A 35 38.69 12.25 -7.24
N MET A 36 38.99 12.34 -5.95
CA MET A 36 40.36 12.39 -5.47
C MET A 36 40.90 10.97 -5.36
N LEU A 37 42.09 10.73 -5.94
CA LEU A 37 42.79 9.46 -5.81
C LEU A 37 43.76 9.53 -4.64
N GLU A 38 43.83 8.45 -3.89
CA GLU A 38 44.78 8.27 -2.79
C GLU A 38 45.62 7.03 -3.09
N SER A 39 46.93 7.14 -2.95
CA SER A 39 47.88 6.04 -3.13
C SER A 39 49.03 6.23 -2.16
N ALA A 40 49.42 5.16 -1.46
CA ALA A 40 50.60 5.16 -0.60
C ALA A 40 51.91 5.34 -1.39
N TYR A 41 51.88 5.16 -2.71
CA TYR A 41 53.04 5.25 -3.60
C TYR A 41 53.13 6.60 -4.32
N TYR A 42 52.20 7.52 -4.08
CA TYR A 42 52.24 8.84 -4.69
C TYR A 42 52.90 9.84 -3.75
N SER A 43 53.90 10.56 -4.25
CA SER A 43 54.49 11.74 -3.61
C SER A 43 54.41 12.92 -4.55
N SER A 44 53.99 14.09 -4.05
CA SER A 44 53.98 15.34 -4.82
C SER A 44 55.38 15.85 -5.16
N GLU A 45 56.42 15.31 -4.50
CA GLU A 45 57.82 15.71 -4.66
C GLU A 45 58.61 14.78 -5.60
N ASP A 46 58.05 13.61 -5.97
CA ASP A 46 58.74 12.64 -6.81
C ASP A 46 58.72 13.08 -8.29
N THR A 47 59.84 13.62 -8.75
CA THR A 47 60.04 14.08 -10.13
C THR A 47 60.01 12.97 -11.18
N ASN A 48 60.07 11.69 -10.79
CA ASN A 48 59.95 10.57 -11.73
C ASN A 48 58.50 10.29 -12.13
N ILE A 49 57.52 10.84 -11.41
CA ILE A 49 56.10 10.66 -11.70
C ILE A 49 55.71 11.62 -12.85
N PRO A 50 55.03 11.14 -13.90
CA PRO A 50 54.63 12.00 -15.00
C PRO A 50 53.70 13.15 -14.55
N PRO A 51 53.81 14.36 -15.15
CA PRO A 51 52.99 15.53 -14.76
C PRO A 51 51.48 15.29 -14.80
N HIS A 52 50.98 14.49 -15.75
CA HIS A 52 49.56 14.17 -15.84
C HIS A 52 49.09 13.29 -14.66
N ILE A 53 49.97 12.50 -14.06
CA ILE A 53 49.66 11.75 -12.84
C ILE A 53 49.60 12.70 -11.64
N HIS A 54 50.53 13.67 -11.54
CA HIS A 54 50.45 14.70 -10.52
C HIS A 54 49.14 15.49 -10.60
N ASP A 55 48.73 15.90 -11.80
CA ASP A 55 47.47 16.61 -12.04
C ASP A 55 46.26 15.78 -11.55
N ILE A 56 46.22 14.49 -11.89
CA ILE A 56 45.15 13.58 -11.46
C ILE A 56 45.07 13.47 -9.92
N PHE A 57 46.21 13.37 -9.22
CA PHE A 57 46.23 13.21 -7.77
C PHE A 57 45.98 14.54 -7.03
N GLN A 58 46.42 15.67 -7.58
CA GLN A 58 46.25 17.00 -6.97
C GLN A 58 44.88 17.61 -7.24
N ASN A 59 44.40 17.50 -8.48
CA ASN A 59 43.16 18.14 -8.92
C ASN A 59 41.97 17.19 -8.96
N GLY A 60 42.23 15.87 -9.05
CA GLY A 60 41.20 14.84 -9.12
C GLY A 60 40.72 14.60 -10.56
N LEU A 61 39.96 13.52 -10.74
CA LEU A 61 39.31 13.21 -12.01
C LEU A 61 37.87 13.72 -12.02
N PRO A 62 37.37 14.31 -13.12
CA PRO A 62 36.00 14.78 -13.19
C PRO A 62 35.00 13.63 -13.06
N ALA A 63 33.93 13.86 -12.32
CA ALA A 63 32.88 12.89 -12.06
C ALA A 63 31.53 13.58 -11.82
N ASP A 64 31.20 14.56 -12.66
CA ASP A 64 29.87 15.15 -12.71
C ASP A 64 28.90 14.21 -13.44
N PHE A 65 28.01 13.53 -12.72
CA PHE A 65 27.03 12.59 -13.27
C PHE A 65 25.68 12.74 -12.58
N ARG A 66 24.62 12.28 -13.25
CA ARG A 66 23.30 12.08 -12.61
C ARG A 66 23.24 10.67 -12.02
N LEU A 67 22.99 10.58 -10.72
CA LEU A 67 22.80 9.29 -10.05
C LEU A 67 21.37 8.78 -10.28
N VAL A 68 21.26 7.55 -10.76
CA VAL A 68 20.01 6.78 -10.76
C VAL A 68 20.27 5.53 -9.93
N ALA A 69 19.59 5.38 -8.82
CA ALA A 69 19.79 4.26 -7.91
C ALA A 69 18.50 3.48 -7.69
N ALA A 70 18.61 2.16 -7.58
CA ALA A 70 17.50 1.26 -7.27
C ALA A 70 17.78 0.48 -5.98
N THR A 71 16.74 0.13 -5.24
CA THR A 71 16.83 -0.69 -4.02
C THR A 71 15.47 -1.31 -3.70
N THR A 72 15.49 -2.44 -3.04
CA THR A 72 14.31 -3.09 -2.43
C THR A 72 14.15 -2.74 -0.95
N ARG A 73 15.18 -2.13 -0.34
CA ARG A 73 15.13 -1.67 1.06
C ARG A 73 14.16 -0.52 1.26
N LEU A 74 13.57 -0.46 2.44
CA LEU A 74 12.67 0.61 2.84
C LEU A 74 13.46 1.93 3.02
N PRO A 75 12.80 3.09 2.84
CA PRO A 75 13.45 4.40 3.00
C PRO A 75 14.10 4.60 4.37
N GLU A 76 13.57 3.96 5.41
CA GLU A 76 14.09 4.02 6.78
C GLU A 76 15.44 3.30 6.93
N GLU A 77 15.70 2.33 6.07
CA GLU A 77 16.93 1.51 6.05
C GLU A 77 18.05 2.15 5.21
N ILE A 78 17.73 3.19 4.43
CA ILE A 78 18.69 3.91 3.60
C ILE A 78 19.24 5.12 4.36
N PRO A 79 20.57 5.34 4.36
CA PRO A 79 21.18 6.48 5.04
C PRO A 79 20.53 7.82 4.66
N PRO A 80 20.10 8.64 5.64
CA PRO A 80 19.43 9.92 5.36
C PRO A 80 20.24 10.87 4.46
N ALA A 81 21.56 10.78 4.50
CA ALA A 81 22.46 11.63 3.72
C ALA A 81 22.41 11.39 2.19
N ILE A 82 22.06 10.17 1.75
CA ILE A 82 21.78 9.87 0.34
C ILE A 82 20.36 10.30 0.00
N ARG A 83 19.39 10.00 0.88
CA ARG A 83 17.98 10.33 0.69
C ARG A 83 17.75 11.82 0.51
N SER A 84 18.42 12.66 1.30
CA SER A 84 18.31 14.12 1.18
C SER A 84 18.84 14.68 -0.15
N ARG A 85 19.63 13.91 -0.90
CA ARG A 85 20.19 14.30 -2.21
C ARG A 85 19.44 13.67 -3.39
N CYS A 86 18.50 12.76 -3.15
CA CYS A 86 17.80 12.03 -4.20
C CYS A 86 16.28 12.25 -4.12
N VAL A 87 15.62 12.24 -5.28
CA VAL A 87 14.17 12.11 -5.33
C VAL A 87 13.83 10.63 -5.24
N GLU A 88 13.02 10.27 -4.25
CA GLU A 88 12.56 8.89 -4.04
C GLU A 88 11.39 8.60 -4.98
N ILE A 89 11.53 7.58 -5.82
CA ILE A 89 10.49 7.12 -6.75
C ILE A 89 10.05 5.73 -6.34
N PHE A 90 8.79 5.60 -5.94
CA PHE A 90 8.19 4.32 -5.58
C PHE A 90 7.41 3.76 -6.76
N PHE A 91 7.75 2.54 -7.17
CA PHE A 91 7.00 1.83 -8.19
C PHE A 91 5.73 1.22 -7.58
N ARG A 92 4.63 1.32 -8.33
CA ARG A 92 3.44 0.51 -8.03
C ARG A 92 3.64 -0.92 -8.52
N PRO A 93 2.98 -1.91 -7.91
CA PRO A 93 2.90 -3.25 -8.47
C PRO A 93 2.30 -3.24 -9.89
N LEU A 94 2.71 -4.22 -10.69
CA LEU A 94 2.15 -4.44 -12.02
C LEU A 94 0.72 -4.97 -11.91
N LEU A 95 -0.16 -4.52 -12.79
CA LEU A 95 -1.54 -4.99 -12.90
C LEU A 95 -1.59 -6.30 -13.70
N PRO A 96 -2.64 -7.13 -13.52
CA PRO A 96 -2.74 -8.41 -14.24
C PRO A 96 -2.62 -8.29 -15.76
N HIS A 97 -3.21 -7.25 -16.36
CA HIS A 97 -3.11 -7.02 -17.80
C HIS A 97 -1.69 -6.59 -18.25
N GLU A 98 -0.92 -5.92 -17.39
CA GLU A 98 0.48 -5.54 -17.67
C GLU A 98 1.38 -6.77 -17.61
N ILE A 99 1.14 -7.66 -16.63
CA ILE A 99 1.78 -8.98 -16.57
C ILE A 99 1.43 -9.78 -17.84
N ALA A 100 0.16 -9.80 -18.24
CA ALA A 100 -0.25 -10.49 -19.46
C ALA A 100 0.50 -10.00 -20.70
N LEU A 101 0.69 -8.68 -20.82
CA LEU A 101 1.47 -8.07 -21.91
C LEU A 101 2.95 -8.49 -21.87
N ILE A 102 3.57 -8.47 -20.68
CA ILE A 102 4.96 -8.92 -20.50
C ILE A 102 5.11 -10.38 -20.89
N THR A 103 4.19 -11.24 -20.45
CA THR A 103 4.16 -12.66 -20.79
C THR A 103 4.05 -12.86 -22.30
N LYS A 104 3.10 -12.19 -22.97
CA LYS A 104 2.96 -12.26 -24.43
C LYS A 104 4.24 -11.86 -25.15
N ASN A 105 4.88 -10.77 -24.72
CA ASN A 105 6.15 -10.32 -25.31
C ASN A 105 7.29 -11.31 -25.08
N ALA A 106 7.32 -11.98 -23.92
CA ALA A 106 8.31 -13.01 -23.62
C ALA A 106 8.14 -14.24 -24.52
N VAL A 107 6.91 -14.73 -24.66
CA VAL A 107 6.55 -15.85 -25.54
C VAL A 107 6.94 -15.55 -27.00
N GLN A 108 6.61 -14.36 -27.50
CA GLN A 108 6.96 -13.93 -28.86
C GLN A 108 8.47 -13.91 -29.10
N LYS A 109 9.28 -13.46 -28.13
CA LYS A 109 10.75 -13.48 -28.24
C LYS A 109 11.34 -14.89 -28.34
N MET A 110 10.61 -15.90 -27.88
CA MET A 110 11.00 -17.32 -27.99
C MET A 110 10.45 -17.97 -29.27
N ASN A 111 9.71 -17.24 -30.10
CA ASN A 111 9.02 -17.76 -31.29
C ASN A 111 8.11 -18.97 -30.98
N MET A 112 7.44 -18.96 -29.82
CA MET A 112 6.49 -20.01 -29.42
C MET A 112 5.05 -19.46 -29.40
N GLU A 113 4.08 -20.38 -29.37
CA GLU A 113 2.69 -20.06 -29.05
C GLU A 113 2.37 -20.37 -27.58
N MET A 114 1.29 -19.79 -27.04
CA MET A 114 0.83 -20.04 -25.67
C MET A 114 -0.70 -20.11 -25.65
N GLU A 115 -1.24 -21.02 -24.85
CA GLU A 115 -2.69 -21.10 -24.61
C GLU A 115 -3.19 -19.91 -23.79
N ASP A 116 -4.42 -19.47 -24.05
CA ASP A 116 -5.02 -18.35 -23.32
C ASP A 116 -5.24 -18.70 -21.84
N GLU A 117 -5.57 -19.96 -21.53
CA GLU A 117 -5.69 -20.47 -20.17
C GLU A 117 -4.33 -20.47 -19.45
N ALA A 118 -3.26 -20.84 -20.15
CA ALA A 118 -1.91 -20.81 -19.61
C ALA A 118 -1.50 -19.37 -19.27
N LEU A 119 -1.83 -18.41 -20.13
CA LEU A 119 -1.62 -16.98 -19.87
C LEU A 119 -2.39 -16.52 -18.64
N GLN A 120 -3.66 -16.92 -18.50
CA GLN A 120 -4.47 -16.59 -17.33
C GLN A 120 -3.82 -17.09 -16.03
N VAL A 121 -3.31 -18.33 -16.02
CA VAL A 121 -2.57 -18.86 -14.86
C VAL A 121 -1.34 -18.02 -14.57
N VAL A 122 -0.50 -17.70 -15.56
CA VAL A 122 0.67 -16.82 -15.30
C VAL A 122 0.24 -15.48 -14.69
N THR A 123 -0.83 -14.86 -15.20
CA THR A 123 -1.32 -13.57 -14.66
C THR A 123 -1.91 -13.66 -13.25
N LYS A 124 -2.40 -14.84 -12.86
CA LYS A 124 -2.95 -15.11 -11.54
C LYS A 124 -1.87 -15.31 -10.49
N TYR A 125 -0.72 -15.87 -10.87
CA TYR A 125 0.35 -16.21 -9.93
C TYR A 125 1.52 -15.22 -9.94
N ALA A 126 1.89 -14.65 -11.09
CA ALA A 126 3.01 -13.74 -11.15
C ALA A 126 2.69 -12.36 -10.54
N THR A 127 3.54 -11.91 -9.63
CA THR A 127 3.43 -10.61 -8.94
C THR A 127 4.20 -9.50 -9.64
N ASN A 128 5.24 -9.86 -10.40
CA ASN A 128 6.13 -8.94 -11.09
C ASN A 128 6.61 -9.51 -12.44
N GLY A 129 7.22 -8.65 -13.26
CA GLY A 129 7.64 -9.02 -14.61
C GLY A 129 8.75 -10.07 -14.66
N ARG A 130 9.67 -10.07 -13.69
CA ARG A 130 10.76 -11.06 -13.62
C ARG A 130 10.20 -12.46 -13.36
N GLU A 131 9.27 -12.56 -12.41
CA GLU A 131 8.57 -13.80 -12.08
C GLU A 131 7.75 -14.31 -13.28
N ALA A 132 7.00 -13.44 -13.94
CA ALA A 132 6.23 -13.80 -15.13
C ALA A 132 7.13 -14.36 -16.24
N VAL A 133 8.25 -13.70 -16.55
CA VAL A 133 9.21 -14.16 -17.55
C VAL A 133 9.83 -15.50 -17.14
N ASN A 134 10.20 -15.66 -15.87
CA ASN A 134 10.80 -16.90 -15.37
C ASN A 134 9.83 -18.09 -15.49
N ILE A 135 8.57 -17.92 -15.07
CA ILE A 135 7.54 -18.97 -15.19
C ILE A 135 7.40 -19.41 -16.64
N VAL A 136 7.32 -18.45 -17.56
CA VAL A 136 7.15 -18.71 -18.99
C VAL A 136 8.39 -19.38 -19.58
N GLN A 137 9.60 -18.96 -19.20
CA GLN A 137 10.84 -19.57 -19.67
C GLN A 137 10.98 -21.03 -19.24
N ILE A 138 10.61 -21.36 -18.00
CA ILE A 138 10.65 -22.74 -17.51
C ILE A 138 9.56 -23.58 -18.20
N ALA A 139 8.35 -23.04 -18.35
CA ALA A 139 7.25 -23.72 -19.04
C ALA A 139 7.57 -23.96 -20.53
N ALA A 140 8.21 -23.00 -21.19
CA ALA A 140 8.73 -23.14 -22.55
C ALA A 140 9.78 -24.25 -22.63
N GLY A 141 10.72 -24.30 -21.69
CA GLY A 141 11.72 -25.37 -21.61
C GLY A 141 11.10 -26.75 -21.45
N ALA A 142 10.04 -26.87 -20.63
CA ALA A 142 9.29 -28.11 -20.48
C ALA A 142 8.61 -28.54 -21.78
N ALA A 143 7.89 -27.61 -22.44
CA ALA A 143 7.23 -27.88 -23.72
C ALA A 143 8.22 -28.29 -24.83
N ILE A 144 9.37 -27.62 -24.92
CA ILE A 144 10.42 -27.95 -25.91
C ILE A 144 10.97 -29.36 -25.67
N ASN A 145 11.18 -29.76 -24.41
CA ASN A 145 11.65 -31.11 -24.07
C ASN A 145 10.62 -32.20 -24.45
N GLU A 146 9.33 -31.86 -24.46
CA GLU A 146 8.24 -32.72 -24.92
C GLU A 146 8.09 -32.71 -26.45
N GLY A 147 8.88 -31.92 -27.18
CA GLY A 147 8.78 -31.75 -28.63
C GLY A 147 7.62 -30.85 -29.08
N ILE A 148 7.05 -30.05 -28.16
CA ILE A 148 5.89 -29.20 -28.39
C ILE A 148 6.34 -27.74 -28.56
N GLN A 149 5.95 -27.10 -29.66
CA GLN A 149 6.24 -25.67 -29.95
C GLN A 149 5.17 -24.72 -29.41
N LYS A 150 4.51 -25.11 -28.32
CA LYS A 150 3.39 -24.39 -27.72
C LYS A 150 3.38 -24.60 -26.21
N ILE A 151 3.31 -23.51 -25.46
CA ILE A 151 3.22 -23.53 -24.00
C ILE A 151 1.77 -23.81 -23.62
N THR A 152 1.54 -24.97 -23.02
CA THR A 152 0.21 -25.42 -22.60
C THR A 152 -0.09 -25.01 -21.15
N LEU A 153 -1.36 -25.10 -20.77
CA LEU A 153 -1.78 -24.95 -19.37
C LEU A 153 -1.00 -25.91 -18.45
N HIS A 154 -0.84 -27.17 -18.88
CA HIS A 154 -0.14 -28.19 -18.10
C HIS A 154 1.31 -27.80 -17.78
N ASN A 155 2.04 -27.25 -18.77
CA ASN A 155 3.42 -26.84 -18.56
C ASN A 155 3.50 -25.69 -17.53
N VAL A 156 2.58 -24.73 -17.58
CA VAL A 156 2.55 -23.62 -16.61
C VAL A 156 2.16 -24.11 -15.22
N GLU A 157 1.11 -24.92 -15.09
CA GLU A 157 0.69 -25.48 -13.79
C GLU A 157 1.79 -26.32 -13.14
N TRP A 158 2.54 -27.08 -13.95
CA TRP A 158 3.71 -27.79 -13.47
C TRP A 158 4.73 -26.84 -12.84
N VAL A 159 5.04 -25.71 -13.47
CA VAL A 159 5.96 -24.70 -12.92
C VAL A 159 5.40 -24.10 -11.63
N ILE A 160 4.13 -23.71 -11.61
CA ILE A 160 3.48 -23.12 -10.43
C ILE A 160 3.52 -24.06 -9.23
N ASN A 161 3.14 -25.32 -9.44
CA ASN A 161 3.05 -26.32 -8.38
C ASN A 161 4.43 -26.72 -7.84
N ASN A 162 5.41 -26.93 -8.72
CA ASN A 162 6.78 -27.29 -8.29
C ASN A 162 7.52 -26.09 -7.69
N GLY A 163 7.24 -24.88 -8.16
CA GLY A 163 7.80 -23.64 -7.63
C GLY A 163 7.12 -23.14 -6.35
N GLN A 164 6.05 -23.81 -5.89
CA GLN A 164 5.24 -23.41 -4.73
C GLN A 164 4.80 -21.93 -4.80
N HIS A 165 4.41 -21.47 -6.00
CA HIS A 165 3.97 -20.10 -6.18
C HIS A 165 2.57 -19.91 -5.58
N ASP A 166 2.43 -18.92 -4.71
CA ASP A 166 1.12 -18.51 -4.20
C ASP A 166 0.39 -17.64 -5.23
N PRO A 167 -0.94 -17.77 -5.33
CA PRO A 167 -1.72 -16.86 -6.16
C PRO A 167 -1.59 -15.43 -5.63
N ARG A 168 -1.57 -14.48 -6.56
CA ARG A 168 -1.56 -13.05 -6.23
C ARG A 168 -2.76 -12.72 -5.33
N PRO A 169 -2.56 -11.92 -4.26
CA PRO A 169 -3.67 -11.37 -3.49
C PRO A 169 -4.53 -10.45 -4.38
N ASP A 170 -5.73 -10.89 -4.73
CA ASP A 170 -6.72 -10.09 -5.46
C ASP A 170 -8.08 -10.14 -4.74
N LYS A 171 -8.13 -9.51 -3.56
CA LYS A 171 -9.40 -9.37 -2.82
C LYS A 171 -10.31 -8.40 -3.58
N LYS A 172 -11.50 -8.89 -3.95
CA LYS A 172 -12.59 -8.08 -4.52
C LYS A 172 -13.56 -7.67 -3.43
N VAL A 173 -14.33 -6.62 -3.69
CA VAL A 173 -15.47 -6.27 -2.84
C VAL A 173 -16.48 -7.43 -2.81
N PRO A 174 -17.17 -7.66 -1.68
CA PRO A 174 -18.22 -8.66 -1.59
C PRO A 174 -19.32 -8.45 -2.63
N ASP A 175 -20.05 -9.50 -2.99
CA ASP A 175 -21.12 -9.40 -4.01
C ASP A 175 -22.36 -8.64 -3.52
N LYS A 176 -22.68 -8.77 -2.22
CA LYS A 176 -23.90 -8.22 -1.62
C LYS A 176 -23.62 -7.41 -0.35
N PRO A 177 -24.45 -6.41 -0.04
CA PRO A 177 -24.42 -5.69 1.23
C PRO A 177 -24.68 -6.62 2.41
N GLN A 178 -23.98 -6.40 3.52
CA GLN A 178 -24.07 -7.25 4.71
C GLN A 178 -23.98 -6.41 5.98
N VAL A 179 -24.60 -6.90 7.06
CA VAL A 179 -24.53 -6.30 8.39
C VAL A 179 -23.18 -6.66 9.01
N GLY A 180 -22.50 -5.68 9.59
CA GLY A 180 -21.23 -5.87 10.30
C GLY A 180 -20.04 -6.19 9.40
N LEU A 181 -20.19 -6.21 8.07
CA LEU A 181 -19.10 -6.43 7.11
C LEU A 181 -18.76 -5.12 6.41
N VAL A 182 -17.51 -4.66 6.53
CA VAL A 182 -17.07 -3.38 5.97
C VAL A 182 -15.74 -3.53 5.25
N ASN A 183 -15.61 -2.89 4.09
CA ASN A 183 -14.36 -2.82 3.35
C ASN A 183 -13.48 -1.67 3.87
N GLY A 184 -12.48 -2.00 4.66
CA GLY A 184 -11.35 -1.15 5.00
C GLY A 184 -10.25 -1.17 3.93
N LEU A 185 -9.21 -0.38 4.15
CA LEU A 185 -8.03 -0.30 3.28
C LEU A 185 -6.75 -0.28 4.10
N ALA A 186 -5.77 -1.09 3.69
CA ALA A 186 -4.46 -1.15 4.29
C ALA A 186 -3.37 -0.91 3.24
N VAL A 187 -2.14 -0.69 3.71
CA VAL A 187 -0.94 -0.64 2.88
C VAL A 187 0.06 -1.61 3.47
N ALA A 188 0.64 -2.46 2.61
CA ALA A 188 1.80 -3.27 2.93
C ALA A 188 3.04 -2.71 2.22
N GLY A 189 4.18 -2.78 2.91
CA GLY A 189 5.44 -2.23 2.42
C GLY A 189 5.32 -0.72 2.09
N PRO A 190 6.14 -0.21 1.15
CA PRO A 190 6.23 1.23 0.92
C PRO A 190 5.04 1.80 0.12
N ASN A 191 4.31 0.99 -0.67
CA ASN A 191 3.22 1.51 -1.52
C ASN A 191 2.21 0.46 -2.05
N ILE A 192 2.07 -0.70 -1.41
CA ILE A 192 1.14 -1.76 -1.88
C ILE A 192 -0.17 -1.65 -1.12
N GLY A 193 -1.17 -1.00 -1.73
CA GLY A 193 -2.51 -0.91 -1.16
C GLY A 193 -3.28 -2.23 -1.28
N MET A 194 -4.14 -2.52 -0.31
CA MET A 194 -5.02 -3.69 -0.32
C MET A 194 -6.40 -3.38 0.26
N LEU A 195 -7.42 -4.06 -0.27
CA LEU A 195 -8.74 -4.12 0.35
C LEU A 195 -8.67 -5.04 1.57
N LEU A 196 -9.24 -4.58 2.68
CA LEU A 196 -9.31 -5.33 3.93
C LEU A 196 -10.76 -5.44 4.36
N GLU A 197 -11.30 -6.65 4.33
CA GLU A 197 -12.61 -6.91 4.92
C GLU A 197 -12.49 -6.92 6.44
N LEU A 198 -13.44 -6.29 7.11
CA LEU A 198 -13.59 -6.32 8.55
C LEU A 198 -14.98 -6.86 8.86
N GLU A 199 -15.01 -7.94 9.62
CA GLU A 199 -16.22 -8.63 10.06
C GLU A 199 -16.50 -8.30 11.53
N THR A 200 -17.75 -8.00 11.85
CA THR A 200 -18.19 -7.77 13.22
C THR A 200 -19.52 -8.43 13.47
N ILE A 201 -19.57 -9.23 14.53
CA ILE A 201 -20.80 -9.84 15.04
C ILE A 201 -21.02 -9.34 16.46
N VAL A 202 -22.28 -9.07 16.80
CA VAL A 202 -22.69 -8.68 18.14
C VAL A 202 -23.80 -9.60 18.66
N THR A 203 -23.72 -9.96 19.93
CA THR A 203 -24.74 -10.75 20.64
C THR A 203 -25.20 -9.98 21.87
N PRO A 204 -26.50 -9.70 22.06
CA PRO A 204 -26.98 -8.99 23.25
C PRO A 204 -26.69 -9.77 24.54
N VAL A 205 -26.28 -9.07 25.59
CA VAL A 205 -26.06 -9.64 26.93
C VAL A 205 -26.68 -8.77 28.02
N ALA A 206 -26.57 -9.20 29.28
CA ALA A 206 -27.01 -8.39 30.42
C ALA A 206 -26.26 -7.05 30.45
N LYS A 207 -26.96 -6.00 30.88
CA LYS A 207 -26.45 -4.62 30.82
C LYS A 207 -25.09 -4.49 31.50
N GLY A 208 -24.13 -3.91 30.77
CA GLY A 208 -22.78 -3.67 31.27
C GLY A 208 -21.85 -4.90 31.33
N GLN A 209 -22.30 -6.09 30.91
CA GLN A 209 -21.53 -7.34 30.98
C GLN A 209 -20.86 -7.76 29.66
N GLY A 210 -21.04 -6.96 28.60
CA GLY A 210 -20.50 -7.23 27.27
C GLY A 210 -18.98 -7.29 27.22
N GLN A 211 -18.48 -8.28 26.49
CA GLN A 211 -17.06 -8.48 26.23
C GLN A 211 -16.70 -8.16 24.78
N ILE A 212 -15.41 -7.92 24.53
CA ILE A 212 -14.92 -7.57 23.19
C ILE A 212 -13.72 -8.44 22.86
N ILE A 213 -13.84 -9.16 21.76
CA ILE A 213 -12.81 -10.03 21.22
C ILE A 213 -12.39 -9.46 19.88
N VAL A 214 -11.08 -9.30 19.68
CA VAL A 214 -10.50 -8.84 18.41
C VAL A 214 -9.55 -9.92 17.92
N THR A 215 -9.82 -10.46 16.73
CA THR A 215 -9.00 -11.52 16.09
C THR A 215 -8.40 -11.04 14.76
N GLY A 216 -7.29 -11.65 14.35
CA GLY A 216 -6.60 -11.32 13.11
C GLY A 216 -5.70 -10.07 13.18
N VAL A 217 -5.30 -9.67 14.40
CA VAL A 217 -4.40 -8.54 14.66
C VAL A 217 -3.17 -9.00 15.42
N VAL A 218 -2.08 -8.25 15.31
CA VAL A 218 -0.89 -8.46 16.15
C VAL A 218 -1.22 -7.99 17.56
N ASP A 219 -1.00 -8.83 18.56
CA ASP A 219 -1.32 -8.51 19.97
C ASP A 219 -0.36 -7.49 20.58
N GLU A 220 0.94 -7.67 20.33
CA GLU A 220 2.03 -6.82 20.80
C GLU A 220 3.16 -6.79 19.77
N GLU A 221 3.76 -5.60 19.58
CA GLU A 221 4.92 -5.41 18.73
C GLU A 221 6.17 -5.15 19.59
N GLU A 222 7.24 -5.94 19.41
CA GLU A 222 8.57 -5.64 19.95
C GLU A 222 9.30 -4.69 19.00
N VAL A 223 9.34 -3.41 19.33
CA VAL A 223 10.15 -2.46 18.55
C VAL A 223 11.60 -2.57 19.02
N GLY A 224 12.42 -3.24 18.20
CA GLY A 224 13.86 -3.35 18.39
C GLY A 224 14.58 -2.16 17.76
N GLY A 225 14.92 -1.15 18.56
CA GLY A 225 15.93 -0.16 18.16
C GLY A 225 17.32 -0.78 18.23
N GLY A 226 18.21 -0.45 17.30
CA GLY A 226 19.62 -0.92 17.23
C GLY A 226 20.50 -0.63 18.47
N SER A 227 19.91 -0.14 19.56
CA SER A 227 20.51 0.16 20.86
C SER A 227 20.11 -0.83 21.99
N GLY A 228 19.53 -2.00 21.66
CA GLY A 228 19.32 -3.11 22.61
C GLY A 228 18.20 -2.91 23.64
N LYS A 229 17.46 -1.79 23.59
CA LYS A 229 16.24 -1.58 24.39
C LYS A 229 15.03 -2.10 23.61
N LYS A 230 14.46 -3.21 24.08
CA LYS A 230 13.19 -3.75 23.60
C LYS A 230 12.04 -2.95 24.19
N LEU A 231 11.27 -2.24 23.36
CA LEU A 231 10.03 -1.57 23.77
C LEU A 231 8.84 -2.42 23.29
N ARG A 232 8.00 -2.89 24.23
CA ARG A 232 6.74 -3.57 23.90
C ARG A 232 5.64 -2.53 23.78
N ARG A 233 4.99 -2.45 22.62
CA ARG A 233 3.87 -1.53 22.37
C ARG A 233 2.58 -2.32 22.17
N LYS A 234 1.49 -1.86 22.79
CA LYS A 234 0.13 -2.39 22.56
C LYS A 234 -0.29 -2.08 21.11
N SER A 235 -0.89 -3.06 20.45
CA SER A 235 -1.47 -2.95 19.10
C SER A 235 -2.25 -1.65 18.88
N LEU A 236 -1.95 -0.93 17.78
CA LEU A 236 -2.66 0.30 17.42
C LEU A 236 -4.13 0.02 17.06
N VAL A 237 -4.41 -1.18 16.56
CA VAL A 237 -5.78 -1.62 16.25
C VAL A 237 -6.60 -1.77 17.53
N LYS A 238 -6.04 -2.40 18.57
CA LYS A 238 -6.73 -2.50 19.88
C LYS A 238 -7.01 -1.13 20.48
N SER A 239 -6.05 -0.20 20.41
CA SER A 239 -6.28 1.18 20.84
C SER A 239 -7.37 1.88 20.01
N SER A 240 -7.43 1.60 18.71
CA SER A 240 -8.48 2.13 17.83
C SER A 240 -9.85 1.61 18.22
N VAL A 241 -9.98 0.30 18.54
CA VAL A 241 -11.23 -0.28 19.04
C VAL A 241 -11.68 0.44 20.33
N GLU A 242 -10.78 0.68 21.28
CA GLU A 242 -11.11 1.41 22.52
C GLU A 242 -11.62 2.84 22.26
N ASN A 243 -10.98 3.55 21.32
CA ASN A 243 -11.42 4.88 20.91
C ASN A 243 -12.81 4.84 20.26
N VAL A 244 -13.06 3.84 19.42
CA VAL A 244 -14.35 3.65 18.77
C VAL A 244 -15.46 3.36 19.78
N LEU A 245 -15.23 2.52 20.78
CA LEU A 245 -16.23 2.26 21.82
C LEU A 245 -16.60 3.54 22.58
N THR A 246 -15.60 4.38 22.85
CA THR A 246 -15.81 5.69 23.48
C THR A 246 -16.64 6.60 22.59
N LEU A 247 -16.34 6.63 21.28
CA LEU A 247 -17.12 7.34 20.27
C LEU A 247 -18.58 6.87 20.25
N LEU A 248 -18.82 5.57 20.06
CA LEU A 248 -20.18 5.02 19.97
C LEU A 248 -21.01 5.33 21.22
N ARG A 249 -20.39 5.23 22.41
CA ARG A 249 -21.05 5.54 23.67
C ARG A 249 -21.39 7.01 23.84
N ASN A 250 -20.38 7.87 23.74
CA ASN A 250 -20.51 9.27 24.15
C ASN A 250 -21.11 10.15 23.04
N TYR A 251 -21.00 9.70 21.79
CA TYR A 251 -21.28 10.54 20.63
C TYR A 251 -22.49 10.03 19.82
N LEU A 252 -22.76 8.72 19.83
CA LEU A 252 -23.92 8.12 19.16
C LEU A 252 -24.94 7.51 20.13
N ASN A 253 -24.76 7.68 21.45
CA ASN A 253 -25.64 7.18 22.50
C ASN A 253 -25.93 5.66 22.41
N LEU A 254 -25.01 4.88 21.85
CA LEU A 254 -25.08 3.42 21.86
C LEU A 254 -24.49 2.88 23.17
N GLN A 255 -24.88 1.67 23.57
CA GLN A 255 -24.28 1.00 24.74
C GLN A 255 -23.53 -0.26 24.29
N PRO A 256 -22.28 -0.14 23.79
CA PRO A 256 -21.51 -1.32 23.36
C PRO A 256 -21.33 -2.37 24.46
N LYS A 257 -21.35 -1.98 25.74
CA LYS A 257 -21.24 -2.89 26.88
C LYS A 257 -22.48 -3.76 27.13
N ASP A 258 -23.55 -3.56 26.38
CA ASP A 258 -24.74 -4.42 26.44
C ASP A 258 -24.67 -5.55 25.39
N TYR A 259 -23.52 -5.71 24.72
CA TYR A 259 -23.28 -6.73 23.70
C TYR A 259 -21.93 -7.42 23.91
N ASP A 260 -21.89 -8.72 23.65
CA ASP A 260 -20.65 -9.42 23.31
C ASP A 260 -20.31 -9.14 21.84
N ILE A 261 -19.12 -8.62 21.61
CA ILE A 261 -18.67 -8.09 20.33
C ILE A 261 -17.46 -8.90 19.88
N HIS A 262 -17.52 -9.46 18.67
CA HIS A 262 -16.37 -10.07 18.02
C HIS A 262 -16.04 -9.31 16.75
N VAL A 263 -14.87 -8.67 16.74
CA VAL A 263 -14.28 -8.03 15.55
C VAL A 263 -13.21 -8.95 14.98
N ASN A 264 -13.32 -9.29 13.70
CA ASN A 264 -12.39 -10.18 13.01
C ASN A 264 -11.81 -9.50 11.76
N PHE A 265 -10.50 -9.62 11.60
CA PHE A 265 -9.76 -9.20 10.41
C PHE A 265 -9.26 -10.44 9.64
N PRO A 266 -9.98 -10.90 8.59
CA PRO A 266 -9.64 -12.14 7.90
C PRO A 266 -8.38 -12.01 7.02
N GLY A 267 -7.59 -13.08 6.99
CA GLY A 267 -6.52 -13.25 5.99
C GLY A 267 -5.09 -13.20 6.52
N GLY A 268 -4.87 -13.15 7.84
CA GLY A 268 -3.55 -13.40 8.45
C GLY A 268 -2.47 -12.35 8.16
N ILE A 269 -2.80 -11.27 7.46
CA ILE A 269 -1.89 -10.15 7.23
C ILE A 269 -1.85 -9.34 8.53
N PRO A 270 -0.67 -9.18 9.17
CA PRO A 270 -0.56 -8.41 10.40
C PRO A 270 -0.93 -6.95 10.13
N ILE A 271 -2.10 -6.53 10.62
CA ILE A 271 -2.56 -5.15 10.53
C ILE A 271 -2.11 -4.44 11.79
N ASP A 272 -1.25 -3.42 11.63
CA ASP A 272 -0.94 -2.51 12.70
C ASP A 272 -0.97 -1.06 12.20
N GLY A 273 -1.97 -0.31 12.65
CA GLY A 273 -2.15 1.10 12.30
C GLY A 273 -3.54 1.63 12.64
N PRO A 274 -3.65 2.92 13.05
CA PRO A 274 -4.93 3.50 13.46
C PRO A 274 -5.90 3.77 12.30
N SER A 275 -5.44 3.60 11.06
CA SER A 275 -6.20 3.93 9.84
C SER A 275 -7.44 3.07 9.57
N ALA A 276 -7.67 2.04 10.39
CA ALA A 276 -8.88 1.22 10.38
C ALA A 276 -9.99 1.76 11.31
N GLY A 277 -9.77 2.87 12.02
CA GLY A 277 -10.70 3.41 13.00
C GLY A 277 -12.12 3.63 12.47
N VAL A 278 -12.26 4.25 11.29
CA VAL A 278 -13.58 4.47 10.66
C VAL A 278 -14.24 3.17 10.20
N THR A 279 -13.44 2.18 9.75
CA THR A 279 -13.92 0.86 9.34
C THR A 279 -14.48 0.11 10.54
N ILE A 280 -13.74 0.07 11.65
CA ILE A 280 -14.15 -0.55 12.91
C ILE A 280 -15.43 0.12 13.44
N ALA A 281 -15.48 1.45 13.44
CA ALA A 281 -16.65 2.20 13.90
C ALA A 281 -17.89 1.91 13.06
N THR A 282 -17.75 1.85 11.74
CA THR A 282 -18.87 1.56 10.83
C THR A 282 -19.35 0.13 10.98
N ALA A 283 -18.44 -0.84 11.11
CA ALA A 283 -18.79 -2.25 11.27
C ALA A 283 -19.53 -2.50 12.59
N LEU A 284 -19.04 -1.91 13.69
CA LEU A 284 -19.72 -1.98 14.99
C LEU A 284 -21.09 -1.30 14.97
N TYR A 285 -21.17 -0.10 14.39
CA TYR A 285 -22.45 0.59 14.26
C TYR A 285 -23.45 -0.25 13.45
N SER A 286 -23.01 -0.78 12.31
CA SER A 286 -23.82 -1.67 11.47
C SER A 286 -24.28 -2.91 12.23
N ALA A 287 -23.39 -3.61 12.93
CA ALA A 287 -23.72 -4.80 13.69
C ALA A 287 -24.71 -4.54 14.83
N ILE A 288 -24.53 -3.43 15.58
CA ILE A 288 -25.43 -3.04 16.68
C ILE A 288 -26.80 -2.60 16.17
N THR A 289 -26.85 -1.86 15.06
CA THR A 289 -28.12 -1.31 14.52
C THR A 289 -28.84 -2.26 13.57
N GLY A 290 -28.17 -3.32 13.11
CA GLY A 290 -28.72 -4.24 12.11
C GLY A 290 -28.80 -3.65 10.70
N ILE A 291 -28.19 -2.49 10.44
CA ILE A 291 -28.25 -1.81 9.14
C ILE A 291 -27.10 -2.30 8.24
N PRO A 292 -27.36 -2.86 7.04
CA PRO A 292 -26.31 -3.32 6.14
C PRO A 292 -25.41 -2.20 5.63
N VAL A 293 -24.13 -2.51 5.46
CA VAL A 293 -23.16 -1.62 4.79
C VAL A 293 -23.14 -1.92 3.30
N ASP A 294 -23.13 -0.88 2.47
CA ASP A 294 -22.97 -1.00 1.01
C ASP A 294 -21.61 -1.65 0.69
N ASN A 295 -21.67 -2.83 0.08
CA ASN A 295 -20.50 -3.62 -0.29
C ASN A 295 -19.60 -2.94 -1.33
N ARG A 296 -20.11 -1.95 -2.07
CA ARG A 296 -19.33 -1.21 -3.07
C ARG A 296 -18.67 0.04 -2.50
N VAL A 297 -18.75 0.26 -1.18
CA VAL A 297 -18.06 1.32 -0.45
C VAL A 297 -16.81 0.75 0.20
N ALA A 298 -15.67 1.41 -0.02
CA ALA A 298 -14.46 1.22 0.77
C ALA A 298 -14.18 2.46 1.61
N MET A 299 -13.45 2.32 2.72
CA MET A 299 -13.11 3.45 3.57
C MET A 299 -11.76 3.31 4.28
N THR A 300 -11.16 4.45 4.62
CA THR A 300 -9.99 4.52 5.50
C THR A 300 -10.01 5.83 6.26
N GLY A 301 -9.40 5.83 7.45
CA GLY A 301 -9.39 7.00 8.31
C GLY A 301 -9.18 6.58 9.76
N GLU A 302 -8.38 7.34 10.47
CA GLU A 302 -8.41 7.28 11.93
C GLU A 302 -9.65 8.05 12.42
N VAL A 303 -10.28 7.55 13.48
CA VAL A 303 -11.42 8.23 14.10
C VAL A 303 -11.07 8.65 15.52
N SER A 304 -11.28 9.94 15.81
CA SER A 304 -11.11 10.45 17.16
C SER A 304 -12.31 10.09 18.04
N ILE A 305 -12.12 10.08 19.36
CA ILE A 305 -13.20 9.91 20.35
C ILE A 305 -14.28 11.02 20.30
N ARG A 306 -14.05 12.09 19.52
CA ARG A 306 -14.97 13.22 19.29
C ARG A 306 -15.67 13.18 17.93
N GLY A 307 -15.45 12.14 17.14
CA GLY A 307 -16.12 11.94 15.85
C GLY A 307 -15.42 12.54 14.63
N TYR A 308 -14.27 13.22 14.79
CA TYR A 308 -13.46 13.67 13.66
C TYR A 308 -12.74 12.52 12.97
N VAL A 309 -12.74 12.56 11.64
CA VAL A 309 -11.99 11.67 10.74
C VAL A 309 -10.63 12.31 10.47
N LYS A 310 -9.56 11.57 10.75
CA LYS A 310 -8.17 12.05 10.73
C LYS A 310 -7.36 11.45 9.59
N PRO A 311 -6.37 12.19 9.07
CA PRO A 311 -5.58 11.78 7.91
C PRO A 311 -4.77 10.50 8.18
N VAL A 312 -4.51 9.76 7.12
CA VAL A 312 -3.77 8.49 7.12
C VAL A 312 -2.67 8.50 6.05
N GLY A 313 -1.65 7.66 6.24
CA GLY A 313 -0.59 7.45 5.27
C GLY A 313 -1.00 6.57 4.08
N GLY A 314 -0.22 6.66 3.00
CA GLY A 314 -0.36 5.79 1.82
C GLY A 314 -1.67 5.95 1.05
N ILE A 315 -2.30 7.13 1.11
CA ILE A 315 -3.67 7.32 0.59
C ILE A 315 -3.80 6.98 -0.89
N VAL A 316 -2.81 7.32 -1.71
CA VAL A 316 -2.86 7.06 -3.16
C VAL A 316 -2.94 5.55 -3.44
N ALA A 317 -2.14 4.74 -2.74
CA ALA A 317 -2.18 3.28 -2.86
C ALA A 317 -3.51 2.70 -2.36
N LYS A 318 -4.05 3.22 -1.25
CA LYS A 318 -5.35 2.78 -0.70
C LYS A 318 -6.50 3.07 -1.66
N VAL A 319 -6.53 4.27 -2.25
CA VAL A 319 -7.55 4.69 -3.22
C VAL A 319 -7.51 3.81 -4.48
N GLU A 320 -6.31 3.54 -5.02
CA GLU A 320 -6.16 2.62 -6.15
C GLU A 320 -6.56 1.18 -5.78
N ALA A 321 -6.22 0.70 -4.58
CA ALA A 321 -6.60 -0.63 -4.13
C ALA A 321 -8.12 -0.80 -4.06
N ALA A 322 -8.85 0.20 -3.52
CA ALA A 322 -10.31 0.21 -3.52
C ALA A 322 -10.88 0.10 -4.94
N ARG A 323 -10.33 0.89 -5.88
CA ARG A 323 -10.76 0.91 -7.28
C ARG A 323 -10.50 -0.44 -7.96
N LEU A 324 -9.31 -1.01 -7.80
CA LEU A 324 -8.93 -2.31 -8.38
C LEU A 324 -9.71 -3.49 -7.79
N ALA A 325 -10.13 -3.37 -6.53
CA ALA A 325 -11.00 -4.34 -5.87
C ALA A 325 -12.47 -4.25 -6.35
N GLY A 326 -12.82 -3.25 -7.17
CA GLY A 326 -14.16 -3.10 -7.74
C GLY A 326 -15.13 -2.25 -6.92
N ALA A 327 -14.65 -1.54 -5.89
CA ALA A 327 -15.48 -0.55 -5.20
C ALA A 327 -15.94 0.55 -6.17
N LYS A 328 -17.11 1.14 -5.92
CA LYS A 328 -17.65 2.27 -6.70
C LYS A 328 -17.31 3.62 -6.09
N ARG A 329 -17.10 3.64 -4.78
CA ARG A 329 -16.72 4.83 -4.05
C ARG A 329 -15.82 4.50 -2.87
N VAL A 330 -14.89 5.39 -2.58
CA VAL A 330 -14.03 5.33 -1.40
C VAL A 330 -14.21 6.58 -0.55
N ILE A 331 -14.38 6.37 0.74
CA ILE A 331 -14.51 7.44 1.73
C ILE A 331 -13.15 7.61 2.42
N ILE A 332 -12.61 8.82 2.38
CA ILE A 332 -11.29 9.16 2.90
C ILE A 332 -11.37 10.41 3.79
N PRO A 333 -10.37 10.66 4.65
CA PRO A 333 -10.31 11.92 5.40
C PRO A 333 -10.21 13.11 4.44
N LYS A 334 -10.93 14.20 4.71
CA LYS A 334 -10.91 15.41 3.88
C LYS A 334 -9.49 15.94 3.68
N ASP A 335 -8.66 15.91 4.72
CA ASP A 335 -7.26 16.35 4.68
C ASP A 335 -6.37 15.50 3.76
N ASN A 336 -6.78 14.27 3.43
CA ASN A 336 -6.08 13.44 2.46
C ASN A 336 -6.59 13.62 1.02
N TRP A 337 -7.70 14.33 0.81
CA TRP A 337 -8.29 14.49 -0.51
C TRP A 337 -7.41 15.38 -1.40
N GLN A 338 -7.25 14.99 -2.67
CA GLN A 338 -6.38 15.65 -3.63
C GLN A 338 -7.11 15.81 -4.97
N GLN A 339 -6.84 16.90 -5.70
CA GLN A 339 -7.41 17.12 -7.04
C GLN A 339 -7.08 15.99 -8.02
N ALA A 340 -5.94 15.34 -7.86
CA ALA A 340 -5.52 14.21 -8.68
C ALA A 340 -6.52 13.03 -8.68
N PHE A 341 -7.42 12.94 -7.70
CA PHE A 341 -8.45 11.90 -7.64
C PHE A 341 -9.64 12.14 -8.57
N GLN A 342 -9.80 13.35 -9.11
CA GLN A 342 -10.88 13.64 -10.07
C GLN A 342 -10.70 12.94 -11.43
N LYS A 343 -9.50 12.40 -11.70
CA LYS A 343 -9.21 11.68 -12.95
C LYS A 343 -9.99 10.37 -13.09
N TYR A 344 -10.53 9.83 -12.01
CA TYR A 344 -11.29 8.58 -12.04
C TYR A 344 -12.73 8.85 -12.47
N VAL A 345 -13.14 8.29 -13.60
CA VAL A 345 -14.50 8.45 -14.15
C VAL A 345 -15.43 7.33 -13.67
N ASP A 346 -14.87 6.15 -13.41
CA ASP A 346 -15.56 4.91 -13.01
C ASP A 346 -15.68 4.74 -11.48
N PHE A 347 -15.11 5.68 -10.71
CA PHE A 347 -14.86 5.53 -9.28
C PHE A 347 -14.84 6.89 -8.56
N GLN A 348 -15.58 7.01 -7.46
CA GLN A 348 -15.72 8.26 -6.72
C GLN A 348 -14.86 8.30 -5.45
N VAL A 349 -14.08 9.37 -5.27
CA VAL A 349 -13.30 9.61 -4.05
C VAL A 349 -13.94 10.73 -3.24
N ILE A 350 -14.43 10.41 -2.04
CA ILE A 350 -15.20 11.33 -1.18
C ILE A 350 -14.38 11.64 0.08
N GLY A 351 -14.04 12.92 0.27
CA GLY A 351 -13.42 13.42 1.49
C GLY A 351 -14.46 13.79 2.54
N VAL A 352 -14.27 13.35 3.79
CA VAL A 352 -15.17 13.63 4.93
C VAL A 352 -14.41 14.18 6.14
N GLU A 353 -15.09 14.96 6.98
CA GLU A 353 -14.51 15.48 8.24
C GLU A 353 -15.02 14.73 9.47
N ARG A 354 -16.25 14.22 9.40
CA ARG A 354 -16.96 13.63 10.54
C ARG A 354 -17.43 12.22 10.27
N PHE A 355 -17.51 11.42 11.33
CA PHE A 355 -17.93 10.02 11.25
C PHE A 355 -19.38 9.85 10.79
N GLU A 356 -20.27 10.80 11.11
CA GLU A 356 -21.68 10.76 10.71
C GLU A 356 -21.85 10.84 9.19
N GLU A 357 -20.95 11.54 8.50
CA GLU A 357 -20.92 11.58 7.03
C GLU A 357 -20.61 10.20 6.46
N ILE A 358 -19.70 9.46 7.12
CA ILE A 358 -19.38 8.08 6.74
C ILE A 358 -20.61 7.20 6.87
N LEU A 359 -21.32 7.26 8.00
CA LEU A 359 -22.55 6.48 8.19
C LEU A 359 -23.60 6.78 7.12
N ALA A 360 -23.79 8.07 6.80
CA ALA A 360 -24.76 8.51 5.79
C ALA A 360 -24.41 8.03 4.37
N LEU A 361 -23.11 7.88 4.06
CA LEU A 361 -22.62 7.44 2.76
C LEU A 361 -22.53 5.91 2.65
N ALA A 362 -22.14 5.23 3.74
CA ALA A 362 -21.80 3.81 3.73
C ALA A 362 -22.98 2.88 4.02
N LEU A 363 -23.95 3.31 4.83
CA LEU A 363 -25.08 2.46 5.21
C LEU A 363 -26.18 2.48 4.14
N ILE A 364 -26.82 1.33 3.93
CA ILE A 364 -27.99 1.24 3.07
C ILE A 364 -29.21 1.78 3.83
N LYS A 365 -29.81 2.85 3.30
CA LYS A 365 -31.07 3.36 3.82
C LYS A 365 -32.19 2.36 3.53
N THR A 366 -32.66 1.68 4.56
CA THR A 366 -33.96 1.00 4.54
C THR A 366 -35.04 2.07 4.35
N LYS A 367 -35.94 1.90 3.38
CA LYS A 367 -37.12 2.77 3.21
C LYS A 367 -37.91 2.79 4.53
N GLY A 368 -37.76 3.82 5.35
CA GLY A 368 -38.52 3.99 6.59
C GLY A 368 -37.84 4.77 7.72
N GLU A 369 -36.51 4.79 7.80
CA GLU A 369 -35.82 5.42 8.94
C GLU A 369 -35.06 6.69 8.53
N LYS A 370 -35.48 7.83 9.08
CA LYS A 370 -34.66 9.04 9.10
C LYS A 370 -33.57 8.84 10.16
N LEU A 371 -32.30 8.77 9.72
CA LEU A 371 -31.17 9.01 10.60
C LEU A 371 -31.34 10.42 11.22
N THR A 372 -31.78 10.48 12.47
CA THR A 372 -31.77 11.70 13.26
C THR A 372 -30.33 11.98 13.67
N VAL A 373 -29.61 12.71 12.83
CA VAL A 373 -28.36 13.35 13.23
C VAL A 373 -28.73 14.49 14.18
N PRO A 374 -28.20 14.55 15.41
CA PRO A 374 -28.48 15.66 16.32
C PRO A 374 -28.00 16.98 15.67
N SER A 375 -28.91 17.90 15.39
CA SER A 375 -28.54 19.21 14.87
C SER A 375 -27.91 20.04 15.98
N TYR A 376 -26.60 20.25 15.92
CA TYR A 376 -25.95 21.28 16.72
C TYR A 376 -25.17 22.24 15.82
N GLY A 377 -25.52 23.53 15.95
CA GLY A 377 -24.72 24.66 15.48
C GLY A 377 -24.73 24.93 13.98
N LYS A 378 -25.87 25.38 13.44
CA LYS A 378 -25.83 26.24 12.24
C LYS A 378 -25.30 27.60 12.67
N GLU A 379 -24.00 27.83 12.55
CA GLU A 379 -23.47 29.17 12.35
C GLU A 379 -22.10 29.09 11.67
N SER A 380 -22.03 29.70 10.48
CA SER A 380 -20.86 29.87 9.60
C SER A 380 -20.33 28.64 8.82
N LEU A 381 -21.17 28.06 7.95
CA LEU A 381 -20.66 27.43 6.72
C LEU A 381 -21.16 28.23 5.52
N ASN A 382 -20.23 28.87 4.84
CA ASN A 382 -20.47 29.62 3.61
C ASN A 382 -20.81 28.61 2.49
N PRO A 383 -21.98 28.71 1.83
CA PRO A 383 -22.37 27.77 0.79
C PRO A 383 -21.72 28.15 -0.54
N VAL A 384 -20.66 27.46 -0.93
CA VAL A 384 -20.18 27.50 -2.32
C VAL A 384 -20.02 26.08 -2.84
N ALA A 385 -20.78 25.78 -3.89
CA ALA A 385 -20.68 24.63 -4.79
C ALA A 385 -21.13 23.25 -4.25
N PHE A 386 -22.39 23.14 -3.82
CA PHE A 386 -23.15 21.87 -3.85
C PHE A 386 -24.52 22.12 -4.49
N ALA A 387 -24.50 22.51 -5.75
CA ALA A 387 -25.69 22.51 -6.61
C ALA A 387 -25.19 22.40 -8.04
N HIS A 388 -25.06 21.16 -8.53
CA HIS A 388 -25.36 20.71 -9.89
C HIS A 388 -24.94 19.22 -9.97
N ASN A 389 -25.83 18.39 -10.51
CA ASN A 389 -25.68 16.95 -10.77
C ASN A 389 -26.13 15.96 -9.67
N LEU A 390 -27.25 16.24 -9.00
CA LEU A 390 -28.11 15.20 -8.40
C LEU A 390 -29.55 15.37 -8.90
N GLN A 391 -29.74 15.21 -10.21
CA GLN A 391 -31.02 14.79 -10.77
C GLN A 391 -30.73 13.66 -11.74
N GLU A 392 -31.53 12.59 -11.63
CA GLU A 392 -31.54 11.37 -12.44
C GLU A 392 -30.50 10.28 -12.10
N ILE A 393 -30.72 9.60 -10.99
CA ILE A 393 -30.61 8.13 -10.97
C ILE A 393 -31.87 7.61 -10.25
N SER A 394 -32.85 7.16 -11.02
CA SER A 394 -34.02 6.41 -10.54
C SER A 394 -33.60 4.98 -10.14
N PHE A 395 -34.19 4.48 -9.05
CA PHE A 395 -33.99 3.14 -8.51
C PHE A 395 -34.34 2.01 -9.47
#